data_AF-A0A520H4L0-F1
#
_entry.id   AF-A0A520H4L0-F1
#
_cell.length_a   1.000
_cell.length_b   1.000
_cell.length_c   1.000
_cell.angle_alpha   90.00
_cell.angle_beta   90.00
_cell.angle_gamma   90.00
#
_symmetry.space_group_name_H-M   'P 1'
#
loop_
_entity.id
_entity.type
_entity.pdbx_description
1 polymer ?
#
loop_
_entity_poly.entity_id
_entity_poly.type
_entity_poly.pdbx_seq_one_letter_code
_entity_poly.pdbx_strand_id
1 'polypeptide(L)'
;MRVAASAAVAAALLAGWLGAASPALAGDAPRVVGHVGETPRLAAIVPAARPLVAPPPEQVALGRRLFLDTRLSRPAGTSCASCHDPAQAFSAFNGGPGQAGV
;
A
#
# COMPACT_ATOMS: atom_id res chain seq x y z
N MET A 1 -46.59 -4.56 -41.73
CA MET A 1 -46.22 -3.66 -40.61
C MET A 1 -45.47 -4.39 -39.48
N ARG A 2 -44.44 -5.21 -39.78
CA ARG A 2 -43.68 -5.98 -38.76
C ARG A 2 -42.17 -5.72 -38.74
N VAL A 3 -41.67 -4.83 -39.60
CA VAL A 3 -40.21 -4.61 -39.77
C VAL A 3 -39.69 -3.44 -38.89
N ALA A 4 -40.57 -2.64 -38.30
CA ALA A 4 -40.16 -1.45 -37.53
C ALA A 4 -39.70 -1.74 -36.09
N ALA A 5 -40.00 -2.91 -35.53
CA ALA A 5 -39.69 -3.23 -34.12
C ALA A 5 -38.23 -3.65 -33.89
N SER A 6 -37.49 -4.02 -34.94
CA SER A 6 -36.16 -4.61 -34.82
C SER A 6 -35.02 -3.58 -34.69
N ALA A 7 -35.20 -2.35 -35.16
CA ALA A 7 -34.14 -1.33 -35.16
C ALA A 7 -33.92 -0.69 -33.78
N ALA A 8 -34.95 -0.64 -32.93
CA ALA A 8 -34.87 0.03 -31.63
C ALA A 8 -34.05 -0.76 -30.59
N VAL A 9 -34.02 -2.10 -30.68
CA VAL A 9 -33.29 -2.95 -29.73
C VAL A 9 -31.78 -2.90 -29.98
N ALA A 10 -31.33 -2.76 -31.24
CA ALA A 10 -29.92 -2.67 -31.59
C ALA A 10 -29.26 -1.37 -31.10
N ALA A 11 -30.00 -0.26 -31.10
CA ALA A 11 -29.49 1.04 -30.65
C ALA A 11 -29.25 1.10 -29.13
N ALA A 12 -30.08 0.40 -28.34
CA ALA A 12 -29.94 0.36 -26.88
C ALA A 12 -28.72 -0.46 -26.41
N LEU A 13 -28.33 -1.49 -27.17
CA LEU A 13 -27.17 -2.34 -26.83
C LEU A 13 -25.82 -1.67 -27.17
N LEU A 14 -25.79 -0.77 -28.16
CA LEU A 14 -24.61 0.03 -28.49
C LEU A 14 -24.42 1.23 -27.54
N ALA A 15 -25.50 1.81 -27.02
CA ALA A 15 -25.42 2.91 -26.05
C ALA A 15 -25.00 2.45 -24.64
N GLY A 16 -25.23 1.18 -24.28
CA GLY A 16 -24.87 0.62 -22.99
C GLY A 16 -23.36 0.35 -22.80
N TRP A 17 -22.60 0.24 -23.88
CA TRP A 17 -21.15 -0.07 -23.82
C TRP A 17 -20.25 1.17 -23.67
N LEU A 18 -20.77 2.37 -23.93
CA LEU A 18 -20.00 3.61 -23.76
C LEU A 18 -20.17 4.29 -22.40
N GLY A 19 -21.01 3.73 -21.51
CA GLY A 19 -21.47 4.41 -20.28
C GLY A 19 -20.78 4.00 -18.97
N ALA A 20 -19.70 3.21 -18.99
CA ALA A 20 -19.05 2.74 -17.75
C ALA A 20 -17.56 3.10 -17.70
N ALA A 21 -17.24 4.39 -17.82
CA ALA A 21 -15.98 4.91 -17.30
C ALA A 21 -16.29 5.67 -16.00
N SER A 22 -16.33 4.95 -14.88
CA SER A 22 -16.40 5.56 -13.55
C SER A 22 -15.21 6.51 -13.36
N PRO A 23 -15.39 7.80 -13.04
CA PRO A 23 -14.29 8.71 -12.74
C PRO A 23 -13.79 8.48 -11.30
N ALA A 24 -13.52 7.24 -10.93
CA ALA A 24 -13.09 6.87 -9.58
C ALA A 24 -11.56 6.79 -9.43
N LEU A 25 -10.78 7.16 -10.45
CA LEU A 25 -9.32 6.96 -10.46
C LEU A 25 -8.47 8.21 -10.70
N ALA A 26 -9.07 9.40 -10.86
CA ALA A 26 -8.30 10.64 -10.82
C ALA A 26 -8.11 11.11 -9.37
N GLY A 27 -7.48 10.27 -8.53
CA GLY A 27 -6.88 10.77 -7.31
C GLY A 27 -5.73 11.71 -7.69
N ASP A 28 -5.64 12.86 -7.05
CA ASP A 28 -4.55 13.81 -7.28
C ASP A 28 -3.22 13.06 -7.09
N ALA A 29 -2.36 13.06 -8.12
CA ALA A 29 -1.13 12.29 -8.08
C ALA A 29 -0.33 12.70 -6.83
N PRO A 30 0.20 11.74 -6.05
CA PRO A 30 0.84 12.07 -4.79
C PRO A 30 2.04 12.99 -5.04
N ARG A 31 1.93 14.25 -4.62
CA ARG A 31 2.94 15.29 -4.81
C ARG A 31 4.17 15.00 -3.93
N VAL A 32 5.38 15.15 -4.47
CA VAL A 32 6.62 15.00 -3.70
C VAL A 32 6.83 16.25 -2.83
N VAL A 33 6.95 16.07 -1.51
CA VAL A 33 7.17 17.14 -0.52
C VAL A 33 8.60 17.17 0.01
N GLY A 34 9.46 16.23 -0.39
CA GLY A 34 10.86 16.20 0.01
C GLY A 34 11.53 14.89 -0.37
N HIS A 35 12.74 14.67 0.14
CA HIS A 35 13.53 13.46 -0.11
C HIS A 35 14.22 12.98 1.16
N VAL A 36 14.42 11.66 1.26
CA VAL A 36 15.30 11.02 2.25
C VAL A 36 16.33 10.21 1.47
N GLY A 37 17.52 10.78 1.29
CA GLY A 37 18.48 10.29 0.29
C GLY A 37 17.87 10.33 -1.12
N GLU A 38 17.97 9.23 -1.86
CA GLU A 38 17.37 9.07 -3.20
C GLU A 38 15.86 8.74 -3.15
N THR A 39 15.26 8.59 -1.96
CA THR A 39 13.85 8.19 -1.83
C THR A 39 12.93 9.43 -1.77
N PRO A 40 11.93 9.57 -2.67
CA PRO A 40 10.99 10.69 -2.62
C PRO A 40 9.97 10.54 -1.48
N ARG A 41 9.75 11.63 -0.73
CA ARG A 41 8.72 11.76 0.30
C ARG A 41 7.44 12.31 -0.33
N LEU A 42 6.37 11.56 -0.31
CA LEU A 42 5.07 11.91 -0.90
C LEU A 42 4.16 12.61 0.13
N ALA A 43 3.36 13.58 -0.30
CA ALA A 43 2.47 14.36 0.57
C ALA A 43 1.20 13.60 0.98
N ALA A 44 0.81 12.62 0.17
CA ALA A 44 -0.34 11.79 0.45
C ALA A 44 0.14 10.55 1.22
N ILE A 45 -0.55 10.27 2.34
CA ILE A 45 -0.68 8.89 2.79
C ILE A 45 -1.43 8.19 1.67
N VAL A 46 -0.76 7.30 0.93
CA VAL A 46 -1.41 6.46 -0.08
C VAL A 46 -2.62 5.84 0.61
N PRO A 47 -3.85 6.00 0.09
CA PRO A 47 -5.01 5.34 0.67
C PRO A 47 -4.70 3.85 0.78
N ALA A 48 -4.88 3.27 1.97
CA ALA A 48 -4.73 1.83 2.20
C ALA A 48 -5.58 0.97 1.23
N ALA A 49 -6.50 1.62 0.51
CA ALA A 49 -7.38 1.07 -0.50
C ALA A 49 -6.72 0.72 -1.84
N ARG A 50 -5.41 0.94 -2.06
CA ARG A 50 -4.75 0.25 -3.19
C ARG A 50 -4.63 -1.23 -2.80
N PRO A 51 -5.24 -2.19 -3.53
CA PRO A 51 -5.02 -3.59 -3.26
C PRO A 51 -3.51 -3.83 -3.33
N LEU A 52 -2.90 -4.14 -2.19
CA LEU A 52 -1.52 -4.58 -2.19
C LEU A 52 -1.53 -5.89 -2.97
N VAL A 53 -1.01 -5.87 -4.19
CA VAL A 53 -0.61 -7.10 -4.85
C VAL A 53 0.28 -7.81 -3.85
N ALA A 54 -0.07 -9.06 -3.51
CA ALA A 54 0.70 -9.82 -2.54
C ALA A 54 2.16 -9.84 -3.03
N PRO A 55 3.13 -9.44 -2.20
CA PRO A 55 4.51 -9.43 -2.61
C PRO A 55 4.95 -10.86 -2.98
N PRO A 56 5.85 -11.02 -3.96
CA PRO A 56 6.43 -12.30 -4.27
C PRO A 56 7.04 -12.99 -3.03
N PRO A 57 7.04 -14.34 -2.97
CA PRO A 57 7.48 -15.07 -1.78
C PRO A 57 8.93 -14.75 -1.38
N GLU A 58 9.81 -14.45 -2.35
CA GLU A 58 11.19 -14.04 -2.11
C GLU A 58 11.28 -12.67 -1.42
N GLN A 59 10.37 -11.75 -1.72
CA GLN A 59 10.28 -10.46 -1.04
C GLN A 59 9.76 -10.63 0.38
N VAL A 60 8.76 -11.50 0.58
CA VAL A 60 8.28 -11.84 1.94
C VAL A 60 9.42 -12.44 2.77
N ALA A 61 10.18 -13.37 2.19
CA ALA A 61 11.32 -13.99 2.87
C ALA A 61 12.42 -12.97 3.21
N LEU A 62 12.73 -12.05 2.29
CA LEU A 62 13.66 -10.95 2.54
C LEU A 62 13.14 -10.03 3.66
N GLY A 63 11.88 -9.61 3.61
CA GLY A 63 11.26 -8.77 4.62
C GLY A 63 11.33 -9.38 6.02
N ARG A 64 11.06 -10.69 6.15
CA ARG A 64 11.19 -11.41 7.43
C ARG A 64 12.61 -11.38 7.99
N ARG A 65 13.64 -11.50 7.13
CA ARG A 65 15.04 -11.38 7.57
C ARG A 65 15.34 -9.97 8.06
N LEU A 66 14.93 -8.95 7.30
CA LEU A 66 15.16 -7.55 7.66
C LEU A 66 14.44 -7.15 8.95
N PHE A 67 13.22 -7.65 9.17
CA PHE A 67 12.42 -7.35 10.37
C PHE A 67 13.10 -7.78 11.68
N LEU A 68 13.94 -8.81 11.61
CA LEU A 68 14.69 -9.38 12.74
C LEU A 68 16.16 -8.89 12.80
N ASP A 69 16.64 -8.10 11.83
CA ASP A 69 18.04 -7.71 11.73
C ASP A 69 18.36 -6.54 12.67
N THR A 70 19.13 -6.80 13.73
CA THR A 70 19.54 -5.80 14.74
C THR A 70 20.69 -4.90 14.28
N ARG A 71 21.30 -5.17 13.13
CA ARG A 71 22.36 -4.32 12.56
C ARG A 71 21.82 -3.06 11.89
N LEU A 72 20.50 -2.98 11.70
CA LEU A 72 19.83 -1.88 11.02
C LEU A 72 19.57 -0.66 11.92
N SER A 73 19.85 -0.73 13.22
CA SER A 73 19.77 0.41 14.14
C SER A 73 21.13 1.07 14.36
N ARG A 74 21.10 2.31 14.89
CA ARG A 74 22.28 2.97 15.47
C ARG A 74 21.95 3.47 16.89
N PRO A 75 22.72 3.07 17.92
CA PRO A 75 23.71 1.98 17.89
C PRO A 75 23.06 0.64 17.48
N ALA A 76 23.86 -0.30 16.97
CA ALA A 76 23.37 -1.62 16.61
C ALA A 76 22.80 -2.33 17.86
N GLY A 77 21.74 -3.12 17.69
CA GLY A 77 21.09 -3.86 18.78
C GLY A 77 19.56 -3.83 18.76
N THR A 78 18.95 -2.93 17.99
CA THR A 78 17.49 -2.80 17.87
C THR A 78 17.05 -3.22 16.47
N SER A 79 16.04 -4.09 16.40
CA SER A 79 15.36 -4.48 15.16
C SER A 79 13.93 -3.95 15.16
N CYS A 80 13.17 -4.19 14.08
CA CYS A 80 11.73 -3.90 14.10
C CYS A 80 11.00 -4.75 15.15
N ALA A 81 11.37 -6.04 15.27
CA ALA A 81 10.80 -6.95 16.25
C ALA A 81 11.07 -6.55 17.71
N SER A 82 12.07 -5.70 17.95
CA SER A 82 12.37 -5.14 19.28
C SER A 82 11.28 -4.19 19.80
N CYS A 83 10.33 -3.75 18.97
CA CYS A 83 9.11 -3.03 19.40
C CYS A 83 7.83 -3.61 18.74
N HIS A 84 7.95 -4.62 17.89
CA HIS A 84 6.85 -5.22 17.16
C HIS A 84 6.93 -6.74 17.27
N ASP A 85 6.68 -7.25 18.48
CA ASP A 85 6.77 -8.68 18.78
C ASP A 85 5.64 -9.48 18.09
N PRO A 86 5.96 -10.40 17.15
CA PRO A 86 4.95 -11.23 16.50
C PRO A 86 4.11 -12.09 17.45
N ALA A 87 4.66 -12.49 18.60
CA ALA A 87 3.92 -13.25 19.62
C ALA A 87 2.85 -12.40 20.31
N GLN A 88 3.04 -11.08 20.32
CA GLN A 88 2.14 -10.09 20.90
C GLN A 88 1.41 -9.31 19.81
N ALA A 89 1.03 -9.97 18.71
CA ALA A 89 0.35 -9.36 17.57
C ALA A 89 1.08 -8.14 16.98
N PHE A 90 2.41 -8.17 16.98
CA PHE A 90 3.30 -7.08 16.55
C PHE A 90 3.17 -5.81 17.40
N SER A 91 2.68 -5.96 18.63
CA SER A 91 2.46 -4.87 19.58
C SER A 91 3.20 -5.15 20.88
N ALA A 92 4.30 -4.44 21.11
CA ALA A 92 4.97 -4.40 22.42
C ALA A 92 5.88 -3.16 22.49
N PHE A 93 5.81 -2.35 23.55
CA PHE A 93 6.83 -1.33 23.79
C PHE A 93 7.92 -1.92 24.67
N ASN A 94 9.02 -2.38 24.07
CA ASN A 94 10.12 -3.01 24.80
C ASN A 94 11.14 -1.92 25.17
N GLY A 95 10.69 -0.90 25.93
CA GLY A 95 11.43 0.33 26.28
C GLY A 95 12.94 0.23 26.11
N GLY A 96 13.43 0.56 24.91
CA GLY A 96 14.77 0.17 24.44
C GLY A 96 15.90 0.65 25.34
N PRO A 97 17.14 0.15 25.15
CA PRO A 97 18.29 0.38 26.04
C PRO A 97 18.84 1.82 26.09
N GLY A 98 18.00 2.85 25.88
CA GLY A 98 18.37 4.27 25.93
C GLY A 98 17.62 5.11 26.97
N GLN A 99 16.80 4.51 27.85
CA GLN A 99 15.98 5.28 28.80
C GLN A 99 15.85 4.67 30.20
N ALA A 100 16.65 3.65 30.50
CA ALA A 100 16.90 3.21 31.87
C ALA A 100 18.32 3.66 32.27
N GLY A 101 18.49 4.94 32.59
CA GLY A 101 19.75 5.42 33.20
C GLY A 101 20.37 6.69 32.61
N VAL A 102 19.61 7.79 32.49
CA VAL A 102 20.10 9.14 32.80
C VAL A 102 19.13 9.81 33.76
#